data_AF-A0A328BWT4-F1
#
_entry.id   AF-A0A328BWT4-F1
#
_cell.length_a   1.000
_cell.length_b   1.000
_cell.length_c   1.000
_cell.angle_alpha   90.00
_cell.angle_beta   90.00
_cell.angle_gamma   90.00
#
_symmetry.space_group_name_H-M   'P 1'
#
loop_
_entity.id
_entity.type
_entity.pdbx_description
1 polymer ?
#
loop_
_entity_poly.entity_id
_entity_poly.type
_entity_poly.pdbx_seq_one_letter_code
_entity_poly.pdbx_strand_id
1 'polypeptide(L)'
;MHKYEYIKLDCDDDPSKEEIFEQNQDEKWEDFESIHTVLDFVAEEILAENYSSWEIYEEDEGVCLAIREKGSKSFEVYWVSVCYRFDTESSLIFDEDDLKDKEESM
;
A
#
# COMPACT_ATOMS: atom_id res chain seq x y z
N MET A 1 9.69 -12.40 -5.66
CA MET A 1 9.52 -11.07 -5.05
C MET A 1 10.62 -10.18 -5.56
N HIS A 2 10.23 -9.00 -6.02
CA HIS A 2 11.09 -7.91 -6.44
C HIS A 2 11.55 -7.13 -5.20
N LYS A 3 12.74 -6.55 -5.27
CA LYS A 3 13.36 -5.88 -4.13
C LYS A 3 13.41 -4.39 -4.40
N TYR A 4 12.85 -3.65 -3.45
CA TYR A 4 12.73 -2.22 -3.49
C TYR A 4 13.36 -1.60 -2.26
N GLU A 5 13.58 -0.31 -2.36
CA GLU A 5 14.05 0.56 -1.31
C GLU A 5 13.12 1.76 -1.26
N TYR A 6 12.71 2.20 -0.07
CA TYR A 6 11.87 3.39 0.08
C TYR A 6 12.32 4.33 1.20
N ILE A 7 11.88 5.58 1.11
CA ILE A 7 11.98 6.61 2.15
C ILE A 7 10.62 7.27 2.31
N LYS A 8 10.16 7.41 3.56
CA LYS A 8 9.01 8.25 3.91
C LYS A 8 9.48 9.71 3.97
N LEU A 9 8.97 10.53 3.07
CA LEU A 9 9.29 11.94 3.01
C LEU A 9 8.33 12.74 3.90
N ASP A 10 8.84 13.83 4.46
CA ASP A 10 8.01 14.86 5.08
C ASP A 10 7.53 15.80 3.98
N CYS A 11 6.26 15.65 3.60
CA CYS A 11 5.64 16.46 2.56
C CYS A 11 4.79 17.55 3.20
N ASP A 12 5.35 18.74 3.38
CA ASP A 12 4.58 19.98 3.42
C ASP A 12 4.40 20.50 1.98
N ASP A 13 3.15 20.83 1.61
CA ASP A 13 2.67 21.56 0.41
C ASP A 13 3.48 21.47 -0.91
N ASP A 14 3.93 20.28 -1.34
CA ASP A 14 4.61 20.00 -2.63
C ASP A 14 6.15 20.20 -2.62
N PRO A 15 6.93 19.23 -2.08
CA PRO A 15 8.39 19.34 -2.08
C PRO A 15 8.97 19.24 -3.49
N SER A 16 9.97 20.08 -3.77
CA SER A 16 10.65 20.05 -5.06
C SER A 16 11.51 18.78 -5.21
N LYS A 17 11.68 18.29 -6.45
CA LYS A 17 12.55 17.15 -6.76
C LYS A 17 14.00 17.34 -6.28
N GLU A 18 14.45 18.59 -6.25
CA GLU A 18 15.81 18.96 -5.81
C GLU A 18 15.93 18.82 -4.29
N GLU A 19 14.95 19.30 -3.52
CA GLU A 19 14.92 19.14 -2.06
C GLU A 19 14.86 17.67 -1.65
N ILE A 20 14.04 16.86 -2.34
CA ILE A 20 14.01 15.41 -2.13
C ILE A 20 15.39 14.83 -2.42
N PHE A 21 16.00 15.16 -3.56
CA PHE A 21 17.31 14.64 -3.92
C PHE A 21 18.39 15.01 -2.89
N GLU A 22 18.39 16.24 -2.36
CA GLU A 22 19.33 16.68 -1.33
C GLU A 22 19.11 16.00 0.02
N GLN A 23 17.87 15.84 0.47
CA GLN A 23 17.53 15.13 1.72
C GLN A 23 17.90 13.64 1.66
N ASN A 24 17.76 13.03 0.48
CA ASN A 24 17.93 11.59 0.28
C ASN A 24 19.39 11.14 0.08
N GLN A 25 20.38 12.06 0.07
CA GLN A 25 21.80 11.67 -0.10
C GLN A 25 22.36 10.92 1.12
N ASP A 26 21.89 11.25 2.32
CA ASP A 26 22.36 10.67 3.59
C ASP A 26 21.29 9.85 4.32
N GLU A 27 20.04 9.84 3.83
CA GLU A 27 18.97 9.04 4.43
C GLU A 27 19.14 7.54 4.17
N LYS A 28 18.75 6.77 5.19
CA LYS A 28 18.76 5.33 5.13
C LYS A 28 17.50 4.85 4.45
N TRP A 29 17.65 4.37 3.22
CA TRP A 29 16.61 3.65 2.50
C TRP A 29 16.20 2.39 3.27
N GLU A 30 14.89 2.20 3.44
CA GLU A 30 14.32 0.99 4.03
C GLU A 30 14.10 -0.06 2.95
N ASP A 31 14.42 -1.31 3.29
CA ASP A 31 14.27 -2.44 2.37
C ASP A 31 12.81 -2.91 2.32
N PHE A 32 12.31 -3.16 1.11
CA PHE A 32 10.96 -3.69 0.89
C PHE A 32 10.95 -4.79 -0.17
N GLU A 33 10.08 -5.79 -0.02
CA GLU A 33 9.91 -6.86 -0.99
C GLU A 33 8.45 -6.95 -1.44
N SER A 34 8.21 -6.91 -2.76
CA SER A 34 6.87 -6.94 -3.33
C SER A 34 6.76 -8.01 -4.42
N ILE A 35 5.54 -8.49 -4.68
CA ILE A 35 5.23 -9.32 -5.84
C ILE A 35 4.97 -8.48 -7.11
N HIS A 36 4.67 -7.19 -6.93
CA HIS A 36 4.40 -6.24 -8.00
C HIS A 36 5.69 -5.71 -8.61
N THR A 37 5.62 -5.35 -9.89
CA THR A 37 6.73 -4.74 -10.62
C THR A 37 6.54 -3.24 -10.87
N VAL A 38 5.30 -2.76 -10.77
CA VAL A 38 4.94 -1.35 -11.01
C VAL A 38 5.00 -0.61 -9.68
N LEU A 39 5.70 0.52 -9.65
CA LEU A 39 6.05 1.20 -8.40
C LEU A 39 4.84 1.83 -7.70
N ASP A 40 3.76 2.14 -8.41
CA ASP A 40 2.49 2.60 -7.83
C ASP A 40 1.89 1.54 -6.89
N PHE A 41 1.78 0.29 -7.33
CA PHE A 41 1.32 -0.82 -6.49
C PHE A 41 2.28 -1.10 -5.34
N VAL A 42 3.58 -0.96 -5.55
CA VAL A 42 4.58 -1.10 -4.48
C VAL A 42 4.37 -0.01 -3.42
N ALA A 43 4.07 1.22 -3.85
CA ALA A 43 3.78 2.34 -2.95
C ALA A 43 2.52 2.09 -2.10
N GLU A 44 1.47 1.55 -2.71
CA GLU A 44 0.24 1.13 -2.03
C GLU A 44 0.52 0.04 -0.98
N GLU A 45 1.32 -0.97 -1.30
CA GLU A 45 1.69 -2.03 -0.35
C GLU A 45 2.52 -1.50 0.82
N ILE A 46 3.49 -0.62 0.55
CA ILE A 46 4.30 0.01 1.60
C ILE A 46 3.39 0.77 2.58
N LEU A 47 2.43 1.55 2.08
CA LEU A 47 1.45 2.22 2.94
C LEU A 47 0.61 1.20 3.71
N ALA A 48 0.10 0.16 3.05
CA ALA A 48 -0.73 -0.86 3.67
C ALA A 48 -0.03 -1.64 4.80
N GLU A 49 1.30 -1.79 4.75
CA GLU A 49 2.08 -2.41 5.83
C GLU A 49 2.42 -1.44 6.96
N ASN A 50 2.52 -0.14 6.67
CA ASN A 50 3.02 0.86 7.63
C ASN A 50 1.97 1.84 8.16
N TYR A 51 0.75 1.87 7.62
CA TYR A 51 -0.28 2.89 7.94
C TYR A 51 -0.49 3.10 9.44
N SER A 52 -0.52 2.00 10.22
CA SER A 52 -0.70 2.06 11.68
C SER A 52 0.51 2.67 12.40
N SER A 53 1.72 2.34 11.95
CA SER A 53 2.97 2.87 12.53
C SER A 53 3.19 4.34 12.16
N TRP A 54 2.63 4.77 11.03
CA TRP A 54 2.69 6.15 10.56
C TRP A 54 1.49 6.99 10.99
N GLU A 55 0.61 6.43 11.81
CA GLU A 55 -0.55 7.10 12.37
C GLU A 55 -1.52 7.67 11.31
N ILE A 56 -1.68 6.97 10.19
CA ILE A 56 -2.58 7.32 9.08
C ILE A 56 -3.90 6.58 9.30
N TYR A 57 -4.96 7.30 9.66
CA TYR A 57 -6.23 6.71 10.10
C TYR A 57 -7.46 7.27 9.40
N GLU A 58 -7.41 8.48 8.86
CA GLU A 58 -8.53 9.12 8.18
C GLU A 58 -8.47 8.89 6.66
N GLU A 59 -9.65 8.94 6.02
CA GLU A 59 -9.73 8.97 4.57
C GLU A 59 -9.07 10.26 4.05
N ASP A 60 -8.36 10.17 2.92
CA ASP A 60 -7.53 11.24 2.35
C ASP A 60 -6.22 11.56 3.10
N GLU A 61 -5.97 10.96 4.27
CA GLU A 61 -4.63 10.99 4.86
C GLU A 61 -3.68 10.10 4.06
N GLY A 62 -2.47 10.61 3.87
CA GLY A 62 -1.47 9.96 3.05
C GLY A 62 -0.07 10.45 3.35
N VAL A 63 0.88 9.89 2.63
CA VAL A 63 2.29 10.20 2.76
C VAL A 63 2.94 10.25 1.39
N CYS A 64 4.05 10.99 1.32
CA CYS A 64 4.96 10.93 0.20
C CYS A 64 5.98 9.81 0.41
N LEU A 65 6.12 8.97 -0.61
CA LEU A 65 7.11 7.89 -0.65
C LEU A 65 8.03 8.10 -1.85
N ALA A 66 9.34 8.18 -1.59
CA ALA A 66 10.35 7.96 -2.62
C ALA A 66 10.63 6.46 -2.70
N ILE A 67 10.54 5.86 -3.90
CA ILE A 67 10.68 4.42 -4.10
C ILE A 67 11.63 4.17 -5.27
N ARG A 68 12.50 3.17 -5.12
CA ARG A 68 13.38 2.68 -6.18
C ARG A 68 13.56 1.17 -6.12
N GLU A 69 13.96 0.58 -7.24
CA GLU A 69 14.51 -0.77 -7.23
C GLU A 69 15.80 -0.81 -6.41
N LYS A 70 16.01 -1.88 -5.65
CA LYS A 70 17.15 -2.02 -4.75
C LYS A 70 18.48 -1.86 -5.49
N GLY A 71 19.28 -0.88 -5.07
CA GLY A 71 20.57 -0.55 -5.69
C GLY A 71 20.48 0.30 -6.97
N SER A 72 19.28 0.72 -7.38
CA SER A 72 19.11 1.69 -8.45
C SER A 72 19.42 3.11 -7.97
N LYS A 73 19.78 3.98 -8.90
CA LYS A 73 19.96 5.43 -8.65
C LYS A 73 18.72 6.24 -9.00
N SER A 74 17.87 5.71 -9.87
CA SER A 74 16.61 6.35 -10.23
C SER A 74 15.55 5.96 -9.22
N PHE A 75 14.83 6.94 -8.71
CA PHE A 75 13.67 6.76 -7.86
C PHE A 75 12.50 7.55 -8.41
N GLU A 76 11.31 7.17 -7.99
CA GLU A 76 10.06 7.85 -8.27
C GLU A 76 9.41 8.26 -6.95
N VAL A 77 8.63 9.34 -6.96
CA VAL A 77 7.97 9.87 -5.76
C VAL A 77 6.48 9.78 -5.97
N TYR A 78 5.80 9.19 -4.99
CA TYR A 78 4.37 8.94 -5.00
C TYR A 78 3.74 9.58 -3.78
N TRP A 79 2.62 10.29 -3.97
CA TRP A 79 1.66 10.54 -2.90
C TRP A 79 0.73 9.34 -2.82
N VAL A 80 0.68 8.69 -1.65
CA VAL A 80 -0.16 7.51 -1.43
C VAL A 80 -1.05 7.80 -0.23
N SER A 81 -2.36 7.65 -0.40
CA SER A 81 -3.34 7.89 0.65
C SER A 81 -4.25 6.68 0.85
N VAL A 82 -4.84 6.60 2.03
CA VAL A 82 -5.89 5.62 2.31
C VAL A 82 -7.16 6.05 1.57
N CYS A 83 -7.79 5.11 0.87
CA CYS A 83 -9.07 5.33 0.22
C CYS A 83 -10.02 4.15 0.49
N TYR A 84 -11.31 4.44 0.65
CA TYR A 84 -12.32 3.40 0.76
C TYR A 84 -12.68 2.86 -0.64
N ARG A 85 -12.47 1.56 -0.85
CA ARG A 85 -12.92 0.87 -2.05
C ARG A 85 -14.28 0.22 -1.79
N PHE A 86 -15.30 0.63 -2.55
CA PHE A 86 -16.61 -0.02 -2.51
C PHE A 86 -16.58 -1.27 -3.39
N ASP A 87 -16.50 -2.45 -2.76
CA ASP A 87 -16.62 -3.74 -3.44
C ASP A 87 -17.89 -4.47 -2.97
N THR A 88 -18.57 -5.16 -3.90
CA THR A 88 -19.73 -6.00 -3.59
C THR A 88 -19.33 -7.47 -3.57
N GLU A 89 -19.62 -8.13 -2.45
CA GLU A 89 -19.39 -9.56 -2.29
C GLU A 89 -20.74 -10.27 -2.07
N SER A 90 -20.92 -11.44 -2.68
CA SER A 90 -22.02 -12.35 -2.39
C SER A 90 -21.49 -13.58 -1.68
N SER A 91 -21.98 -13.84 -0.47
CA SER A 91 -21.76 -15.09 0.25
C SER A 91 -22.96 -16.02 0.07
N LEU A 92 -22.71 -17.32 -0.10
CA LEU A 92 -23.75 -18.34 -0.12
C LEU A 92 -24.28 -18.55 1.31
N ILE A 93 -25.58 -18.34 1.54
CA ILE A 93 -26.19 -18.40 2.87
C ILE A 93 -26.89 -19.75 3.10
N PHE A 94 -27.42 -20.36 2.04
CA PHE A 94 -28.08 -21.67 2.08
C PHE A 94 -27.75 -22.43 0.80
N ASP A 95 -27.43 -23.71 0.95
CA ASP A 95 -27.32 -24.64 -0.17
C ASP A 95 -28.37 -25.76 -0.06
N GLU A 96 -28.45 -26.63 -1.06
CA GLU A 96 -29.48 -27.67 -1.11
C GLU A 96 -29.37 -28.72 0.01
N ASP A 97 -28.22 -28.85 0.69
CA ASP A 97 -28.09 -29.73 1.87
C ASP A 97 -28.86 -29.19 3.09
N ASP A 98 -29.00 -27.87 3.24
CA ASP A 98 -29.77 -27.23 4.34
C ASP A 98 -31.27 -27.57 4.30
N LEU A 99 -31.78 -28.06 3.16
CA LEU A 99 -33.17 -28.51 3.00
C LEU A 99 -33.35 -30.01 3.29
N LYS A 100 -32.29 -30.82 3.25
CA LYS A 100 -32.38 -32.29 3.39
C LYS A 100 -32.74 -32.73 4.81
N ASP A 101 -32.28 -32.01 5.84
CA ASP A 101 -32.63 -32.29 7.24
C ASP A 101 -34.14 -32.11 7.57
N LYS A 102 -34.92 -31.47 6.70
CA LYS A 102 -36.38 -31.30 6.89
C LYS A 102 -37.21 -32.39 6.22
N GLU A 103 -36.72 -33.06 5.18
CA GLU A 103 -37.49 -34.12 4.50
C GLU A 103 -37.37 -35.49 5.21
N GLU A 104 -36.33 -35.73 6.02
CA GLU A 104 -36.22 -36.98 6.81
C GLU A 104 -37.02 -36.98 8.13
N SER A 105 -37.63 -35.86 8.52
CA SER A 105 -38.50 -35.75 9.72
C SER A 105 -40.01 -35.75 9.41
N MET A 106 -40.42 -36.01 8.17
CA MET A 106 -41.84 -36.02 7.74
C MET A 106 -42.36 -37.41 7.38
#